data_AF-A0A7X0MT12-F1
#
_entry.id   AF-A0A7X0MT12-F1
#
_cell.length_a   1.000
_cell.length_b   1.000
_cell.length_c   1.000
_cell.angle_alpha   90.00
_cell.angle_beta   90.00
_cell.angle_gamma   90.00
#
_symmetry.space_group_name_H-M   'P 1'
#
loop_
_entity.id
_entity.type
_entity.pdbx_description
1 polymer ?
#
loop_
_entity_poly.entity_id
_entity_poly.type
_entity_poly.pdbx_seq_one_letter_code
_entity_poly.pdbx_strand_id
1 'polypeptide(L)'
;MSNIIGTGFNAGSTNGEFESLEKELRILSEIGVDTVELGLTSLDLIAGGRIIEERADRLVALTKQFDFRYTVHGLVSSNFMEPETCRYQLDAAKALAQICDRIGAGILVQHGGNLRAEQIMERAEADAREREALFELAEFCKPYGVRVAFENIFTTEPGQYRQTPTQIAETVKTIGHPNLVALIDFSHAYIESTYRGLNFREELRAMASVAGHLHVHDSFGRPQAFYKGFHVQENTALGIGDLHMPLGWGDIDWEDIFSELTFLPGTVLMMEIGRRYHAEQPASLERAKGLMALNGRSAAIAAE
;
A
#
# COMPACT_ATOMS: atom_id res chain seq x y z
N MET A 1 10.14 -2.80 22.25
CA MET A 1 9.21 -1.78 21.71
C MET A 1 8.79 -2.27 20.33
N SER A 2 7.52 -2.12 19.95
CA SER A 2 7.06 -2.59 18.63
C SER A 2 7.69 -1.74 17.52
N ASN A 3 8.09 -2.37 16.42
CA ASN A 3 8.57 -1.66 15.23
C ASN A 3 7.41 -0.98 14.46
N ILE A 4 6.17 -1.44 14.70
CA ILE A 4 4.96 -0.85 14.14
C ILE A 4 4.47 0.28 15.05
N ILE A 5 4.35 1.50 14.51
CA ILE A 5 4.15 2.74 15.27
C ILE A 5 2.75 3.34 15.19
N GLY A 6 1.88 2.78 14.35
CA GLY A 6 0.52 3.30 14.17
C GLY A 6 -0.31 2.43 13.25
N THR A 7 -1.63 2.60 13.37
CA THR A 7 -2.62 1.96 12.50
C THR A 7 -3.81 2.86 12.22
N GLY A 8 -4.50 2.60 11.13
CA GLY A 8 -5.80 3.16 10.80
C GLY A 8 -6.26 2.71 9.43
N PHE A 9 -6.97 3.57 8.69
CA PHE A 9 -7.61 3.20 7.42
C PHE A 9 -7.20 4.12 6.28
N ASN A 10 -7.39 3.63 5.05
CA ASN A 10 -7.32 4.48 3.87
C ASN A 10 -8.56 5.39 3.74
N ALA A 11 -8.34 6.61 3.27
CA ALA A 11 -9.38 7.60 3.02
C ALA A 11 -9.13 8.31 1.69
N GLY A 12 -10.20 8.53 0.92
CA GLY A 12 -10.15 9.26 -0.33
C GLY A 12 -11.43 10.04 -0.57
N SER A 13 -11.42 10.94 -1.55
CA SER A 13 -12.65 11.52 -2.07
C SER A 13 -13.43 10.48 -2.87
N THR A 14 -14.76 10.55 -2.83
CA THR A 14 -15.64 9.70 -3.67
C THR A 14 -16.09 10.41 -4.95
N ASN A 15 -15.80 11.71 -5.08
CA ASN A 15 -16.38 12.55 -6.12
C ASN A 15 -15.43 13.65 -6.64
N GLY A 16 -14.14 13.61 -6.31
CA GLY A 16 -13.19 14.64 -6.73
C GLY A 16 -13.12 15.86 -5.79
N GLU A 17 -13.96 15.91 -4.76
CA GLU A 17 -14.14 17.08 -3.90
C GLU A 17 -13.77 16.82 -2.44
N PHE A 18 -13.33 17.88 -1.76
CA PHE A 18 -12.81 17.84 -0.39
C PHE A 18 -13.88 17.52 0.65
N GLU A 19 -15.15 17.88 0.40
CA GLU A 19 -16.25 17.62 1.34
C GLU A 19 -16.41 16.11 1.62
N SER A 20 -16.29 15.27 0.59
CA SER A 20 -16.42 13.82 0.77
C SER A 20 -15.23 13.22 1.52
N LEU A 21 -14.01 13.73 1.29
CA LEU A 21 -12.84 13.35 2.08
C LEU A 21 -12.96 13.82 3.53
N GLU A 22 -13.38 15.07 3.76
CA GLU A 22 -13.55 15.62 5.11
C GLU A 22 -14.54 14.79 5.93
N LYS A 23 -15.66 14.39 5.32
CA LYS A 23 -16.63 13.51 5.97
C LYS A 23 -15.99 12.19 6.41
N GLU A 24 -15.15 11.59 5.55
CA GLU A 24 -14.41 10.38 5.88
C GLU A 24 -13.46 10.60 7.05
N LEU A 25 -12.66 11.67 7.02
CA LEU A 25 -11.71 12.01 8.08
C LEU A 25 -12.40 12.25 9.43
N ARG A 26 -13.59 12.85 9.44
CA ARG A 26 -14.40 13.01 10.66
C ARG A 26 -14.84 11.66 11.23
N ILE A 27 -15.31 10.74 10.40
CA ILE A 27 -15.68 9.38 10.82
C ILE A 27 -14.46 8.66 11.41
N LEU A 28 -13.31 8.71 10.73
CA LEU A 28 -12.08 8.08 11.22
C LEU A 28 -11.59 8.71 12.55
N SER A 29 -11.79 10.01 12.73
CA SER A 29 -11.48 10.72 13.98
C SER A 29 -12.38 10.24 15.13
N GLU A 30 -13.67 10.06 14.87
CA GLU A 30 -14.63 9.51 15.83
C GLU A 30 -14.34 8.04 16.20
N ILE A 31 -13.85 7.25 15.24
CA ILE A 31 -13.37 5.88 15.47
C ILE A 31 -12.10 5.87 16.35
N GLY A 32 -11.32 6.96 16.33
CA GLY A 32 -10.12 7.12 17.15
C GLY A 32 -8.90 6.42 16.56
N VAL A 33 -8.70 6.51 15.24
CA VAL A 33 -7.46 6.03 14.60
C VAL A 33 -6.31 7.01 14.77
N ASP A 34 -5.09 6.48 14.83
CA ASP A 34 -3.88 7.30 14.98
C ASP A 34 -3.31 7.75 13.64
N THR A 35 -3.59 7.00 12.56
CA THR A 35 -2.98 7.21 11.24
C THR A 35 -4.03 7.09 10.14
N VAL A 36 -3.94 7.93 9.11
CA VAL A 36 -4.80 7.85 7.93
C VAL A 36 -3.93 7.82 6.69
N GLU A 37 -4.19 6.87 5.80
CA GLU A 37 -3.59 6.89 4.47
C GLU A 37 -4.48 7.61 3.48
N LEU A 38 -3.97 8.66 2.84
CA LEU A 38 -4.73 9.48 1.92
C LEU A 38 -4.53 9.00 0.47
N GLY A 39 -5.61 8.57 -0.16
CA GLY A 39 -5.68 8.31 -1.61
C GLY A 39 -5.79 9.62 -2.38
N LEU A 40 -4.71 10.40 -2.43
CA LEU A 40 -4.70 11.78 -2.94
C LEU A 40 -4.97 11.92 -4.44
N THR A 41 -4.83 10.84 -5.20
CA THR A 41 -5.22 10.80 -6.62
C THR A 41 -6.72 10.90 -6.85
N SER A 42 -7.53 10.88 -5.79
CA SER A 42 -8.98 11.11 -5.85
C SER A 42 -9.39 12.60 -5.87
N LEU A 43 -8.45 13.55 -5.78
CA LEU A 43 -8.75 14.99 -5.58
C LEU A 43 -8.18 15.93 -6.65
N ASP A 44 -7.66 15.41 -7.76
CA ASP A 44 -7.02 16.20 -8.84
C ASP A 44 -5.99 17.22 -8.31
N LEU A 45 -5.13 16.82 -7.37
CA LEU A 45 -4.11 17.72 -6.81
C LEU A 45 -2.97 18.01 -7.79
N ILE A 46 -2.83 17.19 -8.83
CA ILE A 46 -1.71 17.20 -9.78
C ILE A 46 -2.26 17.15 -11.19
N ALA A 47 -1.79 18.05 -12.05
CA ALA A 47 -2.09 18.07 -13.48
C ALA A 47 -0.79 18.03 -14.31
N GLY A 48 -0.58 16.92 -15.02
CA GLY A 48 0.60 16.71 -15.85
C GLY A 48 1.92 16.83 -15.08
N GLY A 49 2.00 16.20 -13.90
CA GLY A 49 3.19 16.21 -13.05
C GLY A 49 3.42 17.52 -12.26
N ARG A 50 2.45 18.46 -12.27
CA ARG A 50 2.55 19.74 -11.56
C ARG A 50 1.44 19.89 -10.53
N ILE A 51 1.79 20.41 -9.36
CA ILE A 51 0.84 20.67 -8.27
C ILE A 51 -0.14 21.77 -8.68
N ILE A 52 -1.43 21.55 -8.42
CA ILE A 52 -2.48 22.57 -8.48
C ILE A 52 -2.52 23.25 -7.10
N GLU A 53 -1.83 24.38 -6.98
CA GLU A 53 -1.59 25.06 -5.69
C GLU A 53 -2.87 25.34 -4.88
N GLU A 54 -3.95 25.81 -5.53
CA GLU A 54 -5.24 26.04 -4.86
C GLU A 54 -5.78 24.77 -4.16
N ARG A 55 -5.71 23.62 -4.83
CA ARG A 55 -6.19 22.36 -4.28
C ARG A 55 -5.22 21.83 -3.20
N ALA A 56 -3.91 21.99 -3.39
CA ALA A 56 -2.92 21.63 -2.39
C ALA A 56 -3.11 22.43 -1.09
N ASP A 57 -3.36 23.73 -1.17
CA ASP A 57 -3.62 24.58 -0.01
C ASP A 57 -4.88 24.16 0.74
N ARG A 58 -5.95 23.78 0.01
CA ARG A 58 -7.17 23.22 0.61
C ARG A 58 -6.90 21.90 1.33
N LEU A 59 -6.05 21.03 0.80
CA LEU A 59 -5.64 19.79 1.48
C LEU A 59 -4.89 20.10 2.78
N VAL A 60 -3.92 21.03 2.74
CA VAL A 60 -3.16 21.44 3.93
C VAL A 60 -4.09 22.02 5.00
N ALA A 61 -5.06 22.85 4.60
CA ALA A 61 -6.04 23.41 5.52
C ALA A 61 -6.96 22.34 6.13
N LEU A 62 -7.35 21.32 5.34
CA LEU A 62 -8.18 20.21 5.81
C LEU A 62 -7.42 19.32 6.80
N THR A 63 -6.23 18.87 6.43
CA THR A 63 -5.42 17.94 7.24
C THR A 63 -5.02 18.53 8.60
N LYS A 64 -4.80 19.85 8.69
CA LYS A 64 -4.53 20.55 9.97
C LYS A 64 -5.67 20.52 10.97
N GLN A 65 -6.89 20.13 10.57
CA GLN A 65 -8.03 20.04 11.48
C GLN A 65 -8.04 18.76 12.31
N PHE A 66 -7.17 17.80 12.00
CA PHE A 66 -7.10 16.49 12.64
C PHE A 66 -5.71 16.22 13.20
N ASP A 67 -5.63 15.38 14.23
CA ASP A 67 -4.37 14.99 14.88
C ASP A 67 -3.86 13.63 14.37
N PHE A 68 -4.09 13.35 13.08
CA PHE A 68 -3.64 12.11 12.47
C PHE A 68 -2.16 12.20 12.08
N ARG A 69 -1.47 11.06 12.17
CA ARG A 69 -0.34 10.81 11.28
C ARG A 69 -0.86 10.53 9.87
N TYR A 70 -0.19 11.07 8.85
CA TYR A 70 -0.57 10.82 7.47
C TYR A 70 0.45 9.91 6.75
N THR A 71 -0.07 9.03 5.90
CA THR A 71 0.65 8.42 4.77
C THR A 71 -0.12 8.77 3.49
N VAL A 72 0.51 8.63 2.33
CA VAL A 72 -0.12 8.93 1.05
C VAL A 72 -0.06 7.70 0.17
N HIS A 73 -1.23 7.26 -0.30
CA HIS A 73 -1.30 6.29 -1.37
C HIS A 73 -1.08 7.00 -2.71
N GLY A 74 -0.09 6.56 -3.47
CA GLY A 74 0.23 7.12 -4.78
C GLY A 74 -0.77 6.72 -5.87
N LEU A 75 -0.32 6.80 -7.12
CA LEU A 75 -1.11 6.39 -8.28
C LEU A 75 -1.41 4.88 -8.21
N VAL A 76 -2.70 4.52 -8.12
CA VAL A 76 -3.16 3.12 -8.09
C VAL A 76 -2.83 2.38 -9.39
N SER A 77 -2.79 3.08 -10.53
CA SER A 77 -2.40 2.50 -11.81
C SER A 77 -0.95 2.83 -12.19
N SER A 78 -0.08 3.00 -11.18
CA SER A 78 1.34 3.28 -11.43
C SER A 78 2.05 2.07 -12.05
N ASN A 79 2.97 2.35 -12.96
CA ASN A 79 3.77 1.38 -13.69
C ASN A 79 5.05 2.03 -14.23
N PHE A 80 6.15 1.99 -13.45
CA PHE A 80 7.47 2.46 -13.91
C PHE A 80 8.14 1.52 -14.91
N MET A 81 7.58 0.34 -15.18
CA MET A 81 8.07 -0.53 -16.25
C MET A 81 7.66 -0.03 -17.65
N GLU A 82 6.58 0.76 -17.77
CA GLU A 82 6.02 1.21 -19.05
C GLU A 82 6.85 2.36 -19.67
N PRO A 83 7.60 2.12 -20.76
CA PRO A 83 8.47 3.13 -21.37
C PRO A 83 7.78 4.45 -21.70
N GLU A 84 6.58 4.38 -22.27
CA GLU A 84 5.93 5.55 -22.86
C GLU A 84 5.44 6.54 -21.79
N THR A 85 5.12 6.03 -20.60
CA THR A 85 4.49 6.84 -19.54
C THR A 85 5.36 6.99 -18.30
N CYS A 86 6.46 6.24 -18.18
CA CYS A 86 7.33 6.24 -16.99
C CYS A 86 7.73 7.64 -16.53
N ARG A 87 8.12 8.53 -17.46
CA ARG A 87 8.53 9.90 -17.11
C ARG A 87 7.39 10.71 -16.49
N TYR A 88 6.19 10.65 -17.08
CA TYR A 88 5.03 11.39 -16.59
C TYR A 88 4.58 10.88 -15.22
N GLN A 89 4.63 9.57 -15.02
CA GLN A 89 4.31 8.96 -13.74
C GLN A 89 5.32 9.34 -12.66
N LEU A 90 6.61 9.35 -13.00
CA LEU A 90 7.65 9.76 -12.06
C LEU A 90 7.54 11.25 -11.69
N ASP A 91 7.18 12.12 -12.64
CA ASP A 91 6.92 13.53 -12.36
C ASP A 91 5.71 13.71 -11.43
N ALA A 92 4.64 12.94 -11.64
CA ALA A 92 3.49 12.93 -10.74
C ALA A 92 3.85 12.39 -9.34
N ALA A 93 4.65 11.32 -9.24
CA ALA A 93 5.12 10.79 -7.96
C ALA A 93 5.99 11.80 -7.20
N LYS A 94 6.86 12.55 -7.89
CA LYS A 94 7.63 13.64 -7.28
C LYS A 94 6.75 14.77 -6.76
N ALA A 95 5.72 15.16 -7.52
CA ALA A 95 4.75 16.14 -7.06
C ALA A 95 3.98 15.63 -5.82
N LEU A 96 3.62 14.34 -5.78
CA LEU A 96 3.01 13.73 -4.59
C LEU A 96 3.97 13.76 -3.39
N ALA A 97 5.27 13.50 -3.58
CA ALA A 97 6.26 13.59 -2.50
C ALA A 97 6.35 15.01 -1.90
N GLN A 98 6.24 16.04 -2.74
CA GLN A 98 6.15 17.43 -2.29
C GLN A 98 4.84 17.71 -1.54
N ILE A 99 3.71 17.11 -1.95
CA ILE A 99 2.47 17.20 -1.18
C ILE A 99 2.60 16.49 0.17
N CYS A 100 3.27 15.34 0.22
CA CYS A 100 3.55 14.62 1.47
C CYS A 100 4.27 15.52 2.48
N ASP A 101 5.31 16.23 2.05
CA ASP A 101 6.03 17.23 2.87
C ASP A 101 5.08 18.30 3.45
N ARG A 102 4.20 18.87 2.61
CA ARG A 102 3.26 19.93 3.02
C ARG A 102 2.27 19.50 4.11
N ILE A 103 1.93 18.20 4.17
CA ILE A 103 0.99 17.63 5.14
C ILE A 103 1.69 16.80 6.24
N GLY A 104 3.02 16.74 6.24
CA GLY A 104 3.79 15.96 7.20
C GLY A 104 3.64 14.43 7.04
N ALA A 105 3.31 13.95 5.85
CA ALA A 105 3.24 12.52 5.57
C ALA A 105 4.64 11.93 5.30
N GLY A 106 5.01 10.88 6.03
CA GLY A 106 6.35 10.27 5.94
C GLY A 106 6.47 9.13 4.93
N ILE A 107 5.36 8.71 4.32
CA ILE A 107 5.29 7.57 3.38
C ILE A 107 4.54 7.99 2.13
N LEU A 108 5.11 7.65 0.97
CA LEU A 108 4.44 7.65 -0.33
C LEU A 108 4.43 6.22 -0.89
N VAL A 109 3.25 5.64 -1.07
CA VAL A 109 3.08 4.31 -1.67
C VAL A 109 3.27 4.38 -3.18
N GLN A 110 4.03 3.44 -3.72
CA GLN A 110 4.27 3.27 -5.15
C GLN A 110 4.03 1.80 -5.52
N HIS A 111 3.12 1.56 -6.46
CA HIS A 111 2.79 0.20 -6.92
C HIS A 111 3.93 -0.43 -7.72
N GLY A 112 4.10 -1.75 -7.55
CA GLY A 112 4.86 -2.62 -8.43
C GLY A 112 4.39 -2.51 -9.88
N GLY A 113 5.32 -2.31 -10.79
CA GLY A 113 5.07 -2.26 -12.22
C GLY A 113 4.61 -3.60 -12.79
N ASN A 114 4.22 -3.55 -14.06
CA ASN A 114 3.80 -4.74 -14.79
C ASN A 114 4.11 -4.65 -16.29
N LEU A 115 4.16 -5.81 -16.93
CA LEU A 115 4.18 -5.94 -18.38
C LEU A 115 2.99 -6.75 -18.85
N ARG A 116 2.40 -6.33 -19.97
CA ARG A 116 1.37 -7.12 -20.65
C ARG A 116 1.99 -8.38 -21.27
N ALA A 117 1.16 -9.37 -21.60
CA ALA A 117 1.61 -10.65 -22.13
C ALA A 117 2.48 -10.53 -23.39
N GLU A 118 2.18 -9.54 -24.24
CA GLU A 118 2.93 -9.24 -25.46
C GLU A 118 4.29 -8.57 -25.21
N GLN A 119 4.52 -8.03 -24.01
CA GLN A 119 5.75 -7.30 -23.63
C GLN A 119 6.74 -8.16 -22.84
N ILE A 120 6.46 -9.44 -22.58
CA ILE A 120 7.27 -10.28 -21.68
C ILE A 120 8.73 -10.40 -22.10
N MET A 121 9.02 -10.28 -23.40
CA MET A 121 10.40 -10.28 -23.91
C MET A 121 11.22 -9.06 -23.47
N GLU A 122 10.58 -8.00 -22.99
CA GLU A 122 11.20 -6.74 -22.52
C GLU A 122 11.47 -6.75 -21.01
N ARG A 123 11.18 -7.87 -20.31
CA ARG A 123 11.24 -7.98 -18.85
C ARG A 123 12.52 -7.41 -18.23
N ALA A 124 13.69 -7.78 -18.76
CA ALA A 124 14.96 -7.36 -18.17
C ALA A 124 15.14 -5.83 -18.24
N GLU A 125 14.74 -5.21 -19.35
CA GLU A 125 14.80 -3.75 -19.54
C GLU A 125 13.74 -3.04 -18.68
N ALA A 126 12.55 -3.61 -18.57
CA ALA A 126 11.47 -3.13 -17.70
C ALA A 126 11.87 -3.13 -16.22
N ASP A 127 12.43 -4.24 -15.72
CA ASP A 127 12.93 -4.33 -14.35
C ASP A 127 14.08 -3.32 -14.10
N ALA A 128 14.94 -3.08 -15.10
CA ALA A 128 15.99 -2.05 -14.99
C ALA A 128 15.42 -0.63 -14.91
N ARG A 129 14.46 -0.31 -15.78
CA ARG A 129 13.75 0.98 -15.79
C ARG A 129 13.05 1.27 -14.48
N GLU A 130 12.36 0.28 -13.92
CA GLU A 130 11.69 0.42 -12.62
C GLU A 130 12.70 0.71 -11.51
N ARG A 131 13.84 0.00 -11.47
CA ARG A 131 14.89 0.27 -10.47
C ARG A 131 15.47 1.68 -10.59
N GLU A 132 15.74 2.14 -11.81
CA GLU A 132 16.24 3.50 -12.06
C GLU A 132 15.23 4.56 -11.61
N ALA A 133 13.95 4.39 -11.95
CA ALA A 133 12.88 5.30 -11.56
C ALA A 133 12.65 5.32 -10.04
N LEU A 134 12.67 4.16 -9.38
CA LEU A 134 12.57 4.05 -7.93
C LEU A 134 13.75 4.73 -7.22
N PHE A 135 14.98 4.55 -7.70
CA PHE A 135 16.14 5.24 -7.16
C PHE A 135 16.01 6.76 -7.33
N GLU A 136 15.63 7.23 -8.52
CA GLU A 136 15.42 8.66 -8.80
C GLU A 136 14.35 9.26 -7.88
N LEU A 137 13.24 8.55 -7.67
CA LEU A 137 12.18 8.99 -6.76
C LEU A 137 12.66 9.02 -5.31
N ALA A 138 13.36 7.98 -4.86
CA ALA A 138 13.84 7.87 -3.49
C ALA A 138 14.89 8.94 -3.15
N GLU A 139 15.82 9.24 -4.06
CA GLU A 139 16.77 10.34 -3.88
C GLU A 139 16.05 11.70 -3.87
N PHE A 140 15.03 11.89 -4.72
CA PHE A 140 14.22 13.10 -4.72
C PHE A 140 13.42 13.29 -3.41
N CYS A 141 12.99 12.20 -2.77
CA CYS A 141 12.23 12.24 -1.51
C CYS A 141 13.06 12.57 -0.28
N LYS A 142 14.39 12.42 -0.35
CA LYS A 142 15.34 12.60 0.75
C LYS A 142 15.23 13.94 1.50
N PRO A 143 15.23 15.12 0.85
CA PRO A 143 15.10 16.40 1.56
C PRO A 143 13.74 16.59 2.26
N TYR A 144 12.72 15.85 1.85
CA TYR A 144 11.37 15.90 2.42
C TYR A 144 11.16 14.91 3.58
N GLY A 145 12.15 14.06 3.87
CA GLY A 145 11.99 13.00 4.88
C GLY A 145 10.94 11.94 4.52
N VAL A 146 10.52 11.88 3.26
CA VAL A 146 9.52 10.92 2.76
C VAL A 146 10.23 9.63 2.36
N ARG A 147 9.70 8.47 2.76
CA ARG A 147 10.12 7.17 2.24
C ARG A 147 9.12 6.70 1.19
N VAL A 148 9.62 6.16 0.08
CA VAL A 148 8.83 5.45 -0.92
C VAL A 148 8.61 4.03 -0.42
N ALA A 149 7.35 3.61 -0.34
CA ALA A 149 6.98 2.25 0.04
C ALA A 149 6.54 1.49 -1.23
N PHE A 150 7.37 0.56 -1.68
CA PHE A 150 7.19 -0.17 -2.94
C PHE A 150 6.35 -1.43 -2.74
N GLU A 151 5.14 -1.40 -3.28
CA GLU A 151 4.09 -2.39 -3.01
C GLU A 151 4.13 -3.60 -3.94
N ASN A 152 3.97 -4.79 -3.37
CA ASN A 152 3.67 -5.99 -4.14
C ASN A 152 2.23 -5.98 -4.66
N ILE A 153 2.06 -6.05 -5.99
CA ILE A 153 0.75 -6.14 -6.63
C ILE A 153 0.62 -7.52 -7.29
N PHE A 154 -0.60 -8.06 -7.30
CA PHE A 154 -0.90 -9.36 -7.89
C PHE A 154 -1.21 -9.27 -9.38
N THR A 155 -1.06 -10.40 -10.07
CA THR A 155 -1.38 -10.54 -11.49
C THR A 155 -2.88 -10.38 -11.72
N THR A 156 -3.27 -9.38 -12.51
CA THR A 156 -4.69 -9.08 -12.80
C THR A 156 -5.15 -9.67 -14.14
N GLU A 157 -4.22 -10.02 -15.02
CA GLU A 157 -4.51 -10.49 -16.37
C GLU A 157 -3.66 -11.72 -16.75
N PRO A 158 -4.19 -12.68 -17.53
CA PRO A 158 -3.42 -13.82 -18.00
C PRO A 158 -2.16 -13.40 -18.79
N GLY A 159 -1.03 -13.98 -18.44
CA GLY A 159 0.25 -13.71 -19.10
C GLY A 159 0.91 -12.38 -18.71
N GLN A 160 0.28 -11.54 -17.88
CA GLN A 160 0.93 -10.35 -17.33
C GLN A 160 2.12 -10.76 -16.43
N TYR A 161 3.20 -10.01 -16.54
CA TYR A 161 4.32 -10.11 -15.61
C TYR A 161 4.21 -9.04 -14.53
N ARG A 162 4.42 -9.47 -13.30
CA ARG A 162 4.70 -8.64 -12.13
C ARG A 162 5.82 -9.29 -11.32
N GLN A 163 6.55 -8.47 -10.57
CA GLN A 163 7.51 -8.97 -9.58
C GLN A 163 6.74 -9.70 -8.48
N THR A 164 7.18 -10.90 -8.11
CA THR A 164 6.68 -11.58 -6.91
C THR A 164 7.05 -10.79 -5.64
N PRO A 165 6.40 -11.04 -4.49
CA PRO A 165 6.81 -10.47 -3.21
C PRO A 165 8.34 -10.58 -2.95
N THR A 166 8.92 -11.76 -3.21
CA THR A 166 10.37 -11.98 -3.11
C THR A 166 11.17 -11.09 -4.05
N GLN A 167 10.73 -10.93 -5.30
CA GLN A 167 11.40 -10.07 -6.29
C GLN A 167 11.29 -8.58 -5.91
N ILE A 168 10.17 -8.13 -5.34
CA ILE A 168 10.05 -6.78 -4.76
C ILE A 168 11.11 -6.59 -3.67
N ALA A 169 11.26 -7.55 -2.76
CA ALA A 169 12.27 -7.48 -1.70
C ALA A 169 13.71 -7.44 -2.26
N GLU A 170 14.00 -8.23 -3.30
CA GLU A 170 15.28 -8.23 -4.01
C GLU A 170 15.56 -6.87 -4.70
N THR A 171 14.54 -6.29 -5.33
CA THR A 171 14.59 -4.95 -5.93
C THR A 171 14.96 -3.89 -4.89
N VAL A 172 14.25 -3.84 -3.75
CA VAL A 172 14.54 -2.89 -2.67
C VAL A 172 15.97 -3.08 -2.13
N LYS A 173 16.40 -4.32 -1.90
CA LYS A 173 17.76 -4.63 -1.41
C LYS A 173 18.85 -4.24 -2.42
N THR A 174 18.59 -4.44 -3.70
CA THR A 174 19.55 -4.12 -4.78
C THR A 174 19.69 -2.61 -4.96
N ILE A 175 18.60 -1.86 -4.86
CA ILE A 175 18.65 -0.39 -4.90
C ILE A 175 19.36 0.15 -3.63
N GLY A 176 19.08 -0.43 -2.46
CA GLY A 176 19.82 -0.14 -1.23
C GLY A 176 19.71 1.31 -0.73
N HIS A 177 18.65 2.03 -1.10
CA HIS A 177 18.47 3.43 -0.76
C HIS A 177 17.67 3.60 0.55
N PRO A 178 18.10 4.43 1.53
CA PRO A 178 17.44 4.55 2.84
C PRO A 178 16.01 5.11 2.78
N ASN A 179 15.66 5.87 1.73
CA ASN A 179 14.29 6.35 1.48
C ASN A 179 13.44 5.39 0.63
N LEU A 180 13.88 4.14 0.41
CA LEU A 180 13.08 3.12 -0.28
C LEU A 180 12.92 1.91 0.65
N VAL A 181 11.67 1.53 0.89
CA VAL A 181 11.29 0.33 1.66
C VAL A 181 10.29 -0.48 0.85
N ALA A 182 10.12 -1.76 1.20
CA ALA A 182 8.99 -2.53 0.69
C ALA A 182 7.71 -2.17 1.43
N LEU A 183 6.59 -2.33 0.75
CA LEU A 183 5.24 -2.38 1.32
C LEU A 183 4.72 -3.80 1.12
N ILE A 184 4.27 -4.45 2.19
CA ILE A 184 3.59 -5.74 2.09
C ILE A 184 2.09 -5.51 2.08
N ASP A 185 1.45 -5.73 0.94
CA ASP A 185 0.02 -6.05 0.93
C ASP A 185 -0.12 -7.57 1.04
N PHE A 186 -0.66 -8.02 2.18
CA PHE A 186 -0.75 -9.44 2.51
C PHE A 186 -1.76 -10.18 1.64
N SER A 187 -2.88 -9.54 1.30
CA SER A 187 -3.91 -10.14 0.45
C SER A 187 -3.43 -10.26 -0.99
N HIS A 188 -2.78 -9.22 -1.52
CA HIS A 188 -2.15 -9.24 -2.83
C HIS A 188 -1.08 -10.33 -2.90
N ALA A 189 -0.21 -10.43 -1.89
CA ALA A 189 0.80 -11.49 -1.82
C ALA A 189 0.15 -12.88 -1.82
N TYR A 190 -0.98 -13.06 -1.13
CA TYR A 190 -1.68 -14.34 -1.07
C TYR A 190 -2.36 -14.71 -2.40
N ILE A 191 -3.02 -13.74 -3.05
CA ILE A 191 -3.62 -13.91 -4.38
C ILE A 191 -2.55 -14.26 -5.40
N GLU A 192 -1.45 -13.51 -5.42
CA GLU A 192 -0.32 -13.75 -6.34
C GLU A 192 0.32 -15.12 -6.10
N SER A 193 0.51 -15.49 -4.82
CA SER A 193 1.08 -16.79 -4.46
C SER A 193 0.19 -17.94 -4.94
N THR A 194 -1.11 -17.85 -4.76
CA THR A 194 -2.07 -18.85 -5.26
C THR A 194 -2.07 -18.89 -6.78
N TYR A 195 -2.08 -17.74 -7.45
CA TYR A 195 -2.08 -17.64 -8.90
C TYR A 195 -0.84 -18.30 -9.52
N ARG A 196 0.35 -18.09 -8.92
CA ARG A 196 1.64 -18.58 -9.44
C ARG A 196 2.10 -19.91 -8.85
N GLY A 197 1.35 -20.47 -7.90
CA GLY A 197 1.75 -21.68 -7.19
C GLY A 197 2.97 -21.49 -6.28
N LEU A 198 3.14 -20.30 -5.71
CA LEU A 198 4.22 -19.96 -4.77
C LEU A 198 3.81 -20.29 -3.33
N ASN A 199 4.79 -20.36 -2.44
CA ASN A 199 4.55 -20.49 -1.02
C ASN A 199 4.34 -19.10 -0.38
N PHE A 200 3.09 -18.77 -0.06
CA PHE A 200 2.71 -17.49 0.55
C PHE A 200 3.57 -17.11 1.76
N ARG A 201 3.89 -18.08 2.65
CA ARG A 201 4.68 -17.79 3.85
C ARG A 201 6.14 -17.49 3.54
N GLU A 202 6.73 -18.15 2.55
CA GLU A 202 8.10 -17.87 2.11
C GLU A 202 8.21 -16.50 1.43
N GLU A 203 7.22 -16.15 0.61
CA GLU A 203 7.10 -14.84 -0.03
C GLU A 203 7.04 -13.70 1.01
N LEU A 204 6.24 -13.85 2.08
CA LEU A 204 6.19 -12.88 3.18
C LEU A 204 7.51 -12.77 3.96
N ARG A 205 8.16 -13.91 4.25
CA ARG A 205 9.48 -13.91 4.93
C ARG A 205 10.54 -13.14 4.15
N ALA A 206 10.53 -13.27 2.83
CA ALA A 206 11.48 -12.58 1.96
C ALA A 206 11.36 -11.06 2.06
N MET A 207 10.13 -10.54 2.18
CA MET A 207 9.83 -9.11 2.29
C MET A 207 10.00 -8.54 3.69
N ALA A 208 9.67 -9.28 4.75
CA ALA A 208 9.50 -8.75 6.10
C ALA A 208 10.66 -7.85 6.57
N SER A 209 11.91 -8.30 6.38
CA SER A 209 13.12 -7.58 6.80
C SER A 209 13.35 -6.21 6.11
N VAL A 210 12.68 -5.94 4.99
CA VAL A 210 12.77 -4.67 4.25
C VAL A 210 11.45 -3.93 4.17
N ALA A 211 10.40 -4.43 4.84
CA ALA A 211 9.08 -3.82 4.84
C ALA A 211 9.00 -2.70 5.88
N GLY A 212 8.62 -1.50 5.42
CA GLY A 212 8.47 -0.29 6.24
C GLY A 212 7.05 0.29 6.23
N HIS A 213 6.12 -0.38 5.55
CA HIS A 213 4.70 -0.07 5.49
C HIS A 213 3.93 -1.37 5.19
N LEU A 214 2.72 -1.51 5.71
CA LEU A 214 1.94 -2.75 5.59
C LEU A 214 0.51 -2.41 5.21
N HIS A 215 -0.06 -3.10 4.23
CA HIS A 215 -1.48 -3.06 3.91
C HIS A 215 -2.14 -4.35 4.38
N VAL A 216 -3.14 -4.22 5.25
CA VAL A 216 -3.89 -5.35 5.80
C VAL A 216 -5.37 -5.24 5.43
N HIS A 217 -5.87 -6.30 4.85
CA HIS A 217 -7.28 -6.56 4.60
C HIS A 217 -7.41 -8.04 4.30
N ASP A 218 -8.59 -8.59 4.54
CA ASP A 218 -8.77 -10.03 4.48
C ASP A 218 -9.25 -10.50 3.11
N SER A 219 -8.83 -11.71 2.76
CA SER A 219 -9.24 -12.43 1.55
C SER A 219 -9.11 -13.93 1.76
N PHE A 220 -9.31 -14.70 0.69
CA PHE A 220 -9.09 -16.15 0.69
C PHE A 220 -7.96 -16.55 -0.27
N GLY A 221 -7.18 -15.57 -0.74
CA GLY A 221 -6.09 -15.79 -1.69
C GLY A 221 -6.51 -16.29 -3.07
N ARG A 222 -7.80 -16.29 -3.41
CA ARG A 222 -8.29 -16.86 -4.68
C ARG A 222 -8.28 -15.80 -5.77
N PRO A 223 -7.59 -16.01 -6.91
CA PRO A 223 -7.60 -15.06 -8.02
C PRO A 223 -8.99 -14.90 -8.65
N GLN A 224 -9.27 -13.72 -9.24
CA GLN A 224 -10.53 -13.45 -9.93
C GLN A 224 -10.82 -14.43 -11.09
N ALA A 225 -9.77 -14.84 -11.81
CA ALA A 225 -9.83 -15.70 -12.98
C ALA A 225 -10.92 -15.24 -13.99
N PHE A 226 -11.87 -16.09 -14.35
CA PHE A 226 -12.95 -15.78 -15.28
C PHE A 226 -14.26 -15.35 -14.59
N TYR A 227 -14.32 -15.40 -13.26
CA TYR A 227 -15.58 -15.20 -12.54
C TYR A 227 -16.04 -13.75 -12.68
N LYS A 228 -17.35 -13.54 -12.82
CA LYS A 228 -17.99 -12.21 -12.85
C LYS A 228 -19.28 -12.30 -12.06
N GLY A 229 -19.25 -11.85 -10.81
CA GLY A 229 -20.44 -11.80 -9.96
C GLY A 229 -21.48 -10.84 -10.54
N PHE A 230 -22.77 -11.14 -10.36
CA PHE A 230 -23.85 -10.21 -10.70
C PHE A 230 -23.94 -9.10 -9.64
N HIS A 231 -23.77 -9.48 -8.37
CA HIS A 231 -23.50 -8.57 -7.26
C HIS A 231 -22.05 -8.71 -6.78
N VAL A 232 -21.42 -7.61 -6.38
CA VAL A 232 -20.05 -7.63 -5.81
C VAL A 232 -19.95 -8.50 -4.54
N GLN A 233 -21.06 -8.67 -3.82
CA GLN A 233 -21.14 -9.53 -2.64
C GLN A 233 -20.93 -11.01 -2.97
N GLU A 234 -21.17 -11.44 -4.22
CA GLU A 234 -20.93 -12.83 -4.61
C GLU A 234 -19.44 -13.18 -4.62
N ASN A 235 -18.57 -12.23 -4.98
CA ASN A 235 -17.12 -12.37 -4.82
C ASN A 235 -16.76 -12.65 -3.36
N THR A 236 -17.37 -11.92 -2.42
CA THR A 236 -17.18 -12.16 -0.98
C THR A 236 -17.71 -13.52 -0.55
N ALA A 237 -18.92 -13.88 -0.99
CA ALA A 237 -19.54 -15.17 -0.66
C ALA A 237 -18.71 -16.36 -1.15
N LEU A 238 -18.03 -16.22 -2.30
CA LEU A 238 -17.19 -17.25 -2.90
C LEU A 238 -15.71 -17.13 -2.51
N GLY A 239 -15.32 -16.05 -1.83
CA GLY A 239 -13.94 -15.75 -1.50
C GLY A 239 -13.04 -15.48 -2.70
N ILE A 240 -13.56 -14.91 -3.79
CA ILE A 240 -12.86 -14.74 -5.07
C ILE A 240 -12.45 -13.27 -5.28
N GLY A 241 -11.18 -13.07 -5.59
CA GLY A 241 -10.60 -11.79 -5.97
C GLY A 241 -10.05 -11.00 -4.80
N ASP A 242 -9.79 -9.73 -5.07
CA ASP A 242 -9.31 -8.77 -4.10
C ASP A 242 -10.50 -8.13 -3.37
N LEU A 243 -10.74 -8.58 -2.14
CA LEU A 243 -12.03 -8.40 -1.47
C LEU A 243 -12.08 -7.20 -0.51
N HIS A 244 -10.92 -6.71 -0.06
CA HIS A 244 -10.77 -5.65 0.92
C HIS A 244 -11.69 -5.84 2.14
N MET A 245 -11.72 -7.06 2.70
CA MET A 245 -12.63 -7.41 3.80
C MET A 245 -12.11 -6.96 5.17
N PRO A 246 -13.01 -6.82 6.16
CA PRO A 246 -12.65 -6.68 7.56
C PRO A 246 -11.70 -7.79 8.01
N LEU A 247 -10.77 -7.44 8.91
CA LEU A 247 -9.82 -8.40 9.45
C LEU A 247 -10.55 -9.52 10.23
N GLY A 248 -10.25 -10.78 9.90
CA GLY A 248 -10.85 -11.97 10.47
C GLY A 248 -12.04 -12.54 9.70
N TRP A 249 -12.39 -11.96 8.54
CA TRP A 249 -13.44 -12.51 7.67
C TRP A 249 -12.92 -13.49 6.62
N GLY A 250 -11.63 -13.44 6.32
CA GLY A 250 -10.95 -14.35 5.39
C GLY A 250 -10.25 -15.49 6.10
N ASP A 251 -9.27 -16.10 5.43
CA ASP A 251 -8.50 -17.21 5.96
C ASP A 251 -6.99 -16.93 6.08
N ILE A 252 -6.59 -15.66 6.04
CA ILE A 252 -5.21 -15.26 6.35
C ILE A 252 -4.93 -15.50 7.83
N ASP A 253 -3.90 -16.32 8.13
CA ASP A 253 -3.47 -16.63 9.50
C ASP A 253 -2.67 -15.47 10.12
N TRP A 254 -3.38 -14.39 10.43
CA TRP A 254 -2.80 -13.13 10.90
C TRP A 254 -1.95 -13.30 12.17
N GLU A 255 -2.44 -14.05 13.16
CA GLU A 255 -1.74 -14.26 14.42
C GLU A 255 -0.40 -14.96 14.20
N ASP A 256 -0.37 -16.05 13.43
CA ASP A 256 0.85 -16.77 13.16
C ASP A 256 1.85 -15.90 12.37
N ILE A 257 1.38 -15.20 11.32
CA ILE A 257 2.21 -14.25 10.54
C ILE A 257 2.84 -13.17 11.43
N PHE A 258 2.03 -12.47 12.23
CA PHE A 258 2.51 -11.36 13.05
C PHE A 258 3.33 -11.82 14.26
N SER A 259 3.18 -13.08 14.70
CA SER A 259 4.04 -13.67 15.72
C SER A 259 5.42 -14.06 15.18
N GLU A 260 5.52 -14.39 13.88
CA GLU A 260 6.74 -14.85 13.23
C GLU A 260 7.59 -13.70 12.67
N LEU A 261 6.96 -12.79 11.91
CA LEU A 261 7.68 -11.82 11.09
C LEU A 261 8.14 -10.61 11.91
N THR A 262 9.28 -10.03 11.51
CA THR A 262 9.78 -8.76 12.05
C THR A 262 9.92 -7.76 10.91
N PHE A 263 9.37 -6.56 11.09
CA PHE A 263 9.37 -5.48 10.10
C PHE A 263 10.36 -4.36 10.48
N LEU A 264 10.61 -3.41 9.57
CA LEU A 264 11.51 -2.28 9.84
C LEU A 264 10.97 -1.36 10.95
N PRO A 265 11.82 -0.68 11.73
CA PRO A 265 11.38 0.34 12.67
C PRO A 265 10.61 1.47 11.99
N GLY A 266 9.60 2.00 12.71
CA GLY A 266 8.75 3.06 12.18
C GLY A 266 7.78 2.59 11.09
N THR A 267 7.44 1.30 11.09
CA THR A 267 6.44 0.72 10.17
C THR A 267 5.05 1.21 10.53
N VAL A 268 4.24 1.53 9.52
CA VAL A 268 2.81 1.81 9.69
C VAL A 268 2.03 0.62 9.15
N LEU A 269 0.98 0.23 9.89
CA LEU A 269 0.04 -0.81 9.46
C LEU A 269 -1.25 -0.13 9.02
N MET A 270 -1.60 -0.23 7.75
CA MET A 270 -2.76 0.43 7.16
C MET A 270 -3.82 -0.59 6.78
N MET A 271 -5.06 -0.38 7.22
CA MET A 271 -6.18 -1.21 6.82
C MET A 271 -6.80 -0.70 5.54
N GLU A 272 -6.75 -1.49 4.48
CA GLU A 272 -7.44 -1.20 3.22
C GLU A 272 -8.80 -1.90 3.19
N ILE A 273 -9.71 -1.46 4.07
CA ILE A 273 -11.05 -2.04 4.19
C ILE A 273 -12.02 -1.28 3.29
N GLY A 274 -12.68 -2.00 2.40
CA GLY A 274 -13.57 -1.41 1.40
C GLY A 274 -14.73 -0.64 2.03
N ARG A 275 -15.17 0.44 1.37
CA ARG A 275 -16.17 1.37 1.92
C ARG A 275 -17.50 0.74 2.36
N ARG A 276 -17.87 -0.38 1.73
CA ARG A 276 -19.06 -1.17 2.09
C ARG A 276 -18.98 -1.77 3.51
N TYR A 277 -17.81 -1.72 4.14
CA TYR A 277 -17.51 -2.28 5.45
C TYR A 277 -17.16 -1.23 6.51
N HIS A 278 -17.61 0.02 6.34
CA HIS A 278 -17.36 1.07 7.34
C HIS A 278 -17.91 0.72 8.73
N ALA A 279 -19.03 -0.01 8.80
CA ALA A 279 -19.61 -0.42 10.07
C ALA A 279 -18.69 -1.39 10.84
N GLU A 280 -17.82 -2.11 10.13
CA GLU A 280 -16.88 -3.10 10.66
C GLU A 280 -15.48 -2.53 10.94
N GLN A 281 -15.23 -1.26 10.60
CA GLN A 281 -13.94 -0.59 10.89
C GLN A 281 -13.58 -0.61 12.38
N PRO A 282 -14.48 -0.29 13.34
CA PRO A 282 -14.11 -0.33 14.77
C PRO A 282 -13.60 -1.70 15.24
N ALA A 283 -14.25 -2.78 14.81
CA ALA A 283 -13.81 -4.14 15.15
C ALA A 283 -12.46 -4.49 14.49
N SER A 284 -12.26 -4.06 13.24
CA SER A 284 -10.99 -4.26 12.52
C SER A 284 -9.85 -3.50 13.17
N LEU A 285 -10.09 -2.28 13.66
CA LEU A 285 -9.10 -1.48 14.38
C LEU A 285 -8.63 -2.18 15.66
N GLU A 286 -9.55 -2.73 16.45
CA GLU A 286 -9.18 -3.47 17.65
C GLU A 286 -8.37 -4.74 17.33
N ARG A 287 -8.71 -5.43 16.24
CA ARG A 287 -7.91 -6.58 15.76
C ARG A 287 -6.52 -6.16 15.29
N ALA A 288 -6.40 -5.07 14.52
CA ALA A 288 -5.12 -4.53 14.07
C ALA A 288 -4.21 -4.14 15.26
N LYS A 289 -4.76 -3.47 16.28
CA LYS A 289 -4.03 -3.18 17.53
C LYS A 289 -3.54 -4.46 18.23
N GLY A 290 -4.36 -5.52 18.22
CA GLY A 290 -3.98 -6.84 18.71
C GLY A 290 -2.79 -7.44 17.96
N LEU A 291 -2.78 -7.36 16.63
CA LEU A 291 -1.66 -7.82 15.79
C LEU A 291 -0.38 -7.01 16.05
N MET A 292 -0.49 -5.68 16.18
CA MET A 292 0.64 -4.83 16.55
C MET A 292 1.25 -5.19 17.91
N ALA A 293 0.39 -5.46 18.90
CA ALA A 293 0.83 -5.88 20.23
C ALA A 293 1.48 -7.27 20.21
N LEU A 294 0.96 -8.20 19.40
CA LEU A 294 1.54 -9.51 19.20
C LEU A 294 2.95 -9.42 18.60
N ASN A 295 3.11 -8.66 17.52
CA ASN A 295 4.41 -8.45 16.87
C ASN A 295 5.44 -7.81 17.80
N GLY A 296 5.02 -6.82 18.60
CA GLY A 296 5.88 -6.16 19.57
C GLY A 296 6.41 -7.09 20.68
N ARG A 297 5.69 -8.16 21.03
CA ARG A 297 6.15 -9.16 22.00
C ARG A 297 7.19 -10.11 21.41
N SER A 298 6.97 -10.59 20.19
CA SER A 298 7.94 -11.45 19.49
C SER A 298 9.29 -10.74 19.30
N ALA A 299 9.26 -9.46 18.92
CA ALA A 299 10.48 -8.67 18.75
C ALA A 299 11.27 -8.48 20.07
N ALA A 300 10.58 -8.44 21.22
CA ALA A 300 11.23 -8.35 22.53
C ALA A 300 11.94 -9.66 22.91
N ILE A 301 11.30 -10.81 22.66
CA ILE A 301 11.88 -12.14 22.93
C ILE A 301 13.09 -12.41 22.05
N ALA A 302 13.05 -11.98 20.77
CA ALA A 302 14.17 -12.17 19.85
C ALA A 302 15.40 -11.28 20.14
N ALA A 303 15.25 -10.25 20.98
CA ALA A 303 16.32 -9.32 21.36
C ALA A 303 17.00 -9.67 22.70
N GLU A 304 16.52 -10.69 23.40
CA GLU A 304 17.14 -11.30 24.60
C GLU A 304 18.06 -12.47 24.22
#